data_AF-A0A957AW91-F1
#
_entry.id   AF-A0A957AW91-F1
#
_cell.length_a   1.000
_cell.length_b   1.000
_cell.length_c   1.000
_cell.angle_alpha   90.00
_cell.angle_beta   90.00
_cell.angle_gamma   90.00
#
_symmetry.space_group_name_H-M   'P 1'
#
loop_
_entity.id
_entity.type
_entity.pdbx_description
1 polymer ?
#
loop_
_entity_poly.entity_id
_entity_poly.type
_entity_poly.pdbx_seq_one_letter_code
_entity_poly.pdbx_strand_id
1 'polypeptide(L)'
;MNTRFIGEPITAVFDTPPAMSKKPGCPDGFVWNDTPFRVARLLEEWVDYGRRGRMAQNMQPEHAARAAQRGSWGVGRFYFRVQTENGRTFELYYDRAPKDADDRYGSWFLTRELLDE
;
A
#
# COMPACT_ATOMS: atom_id res chain seq x y z
N MET A 1 6.23 -5.48 21.60
CA MET A 1 5.96 -5.58 20.14
C MET A 1 7.22 -5.24 19.35
N ASN A 2 7.91 -6.27 18.87
CA ASN A 2 9.07 -6.10 17.99
C ASN A 2 8.62 -5.87 16.56
N THR A 3 9.38 -5.09 15.79
CA THR A 3 9.11 -4.86 14.36
C THR A 3 10.30 -5.25 13.52
N ARG A 4 10.07 -6.04 12.47
CA ARG A 4 11.06 -6.36 11.44
C ARG A 4 10.74 -5.57 10.17
N PHE A 5 11.58 -4.61 9.83
CA PHE A 5 11.47 -3.87 8.56
C PHE A 5 11.87 -4.75 7.37
N ILE A 6 11.11 -4.64 6.29
CA ILE A 6 11.25 -5.48 5.08
C ILE A 6 11.46 -4.57 3.86
N GLY A 7 10.45 -3.77 3.49
CA GLY A 7 10.55 -2.81 2.39
C GLY A 7 10.61 -3.44 0.99
N GLU A 8 10.08 -4.65 0.83
CA GLU A 8 10.21 -5.45 -0.40
C GLU A 8 8.92 -5.44 -1.23
N PRO A 9 8.99 -5.58 -2.56
CA PRO A 9 7.81 -5.74 -3.40
C PRO A 9 7.08 -7.06 -3.10
N ILE A 10 5.76 -7.04 -3.22
CA ILE A 10 4.91 -8.22 -3.08
C ILE A 10 3.90 -8.30 -4.22
N THR A 11 3.40 -9.51 -4.48
CA THR A 11 2.26 -9.70 -5.39
C THR A 11 1.00 -9.80 -4.57
N ALA A 12 0.10 -8.83 -4.69
CA ALA A 12 -1.21 -8.88 -4.05
C ALA A 12 -2.12 -9.90 -4.76
N VAL A 13 -2.83 -10.70 -3.97
CA VAL A 13 -3.79 -11.71 -4.41
C VAL A 13 -5.18 -11.26 -4.01
N PHE A 14 -6.11 -11.32 -4.96
CA PHE A 14 -7.53 -11.03 -4.75
C PHE A 14 -8.34 -12.23 -5.24
N ASP A 15 -9.26 -12.74 -4.41
CA ASP A 15 -10.16 -13.83 -4.80
C ASP A 15 -11.19 -13.36 -5.82
N THR A 16 -11.70 -12.14 -5.60
CA THR A 16 -12.57 -11.47 -6.55
C THR A 16 -11.74 -10.39 -7.24
N PRO A 17 -11.63 -10.39 -8.58
CA PRO A 17 -10.88 -9.37 -9.29
C PRO A 17 -11.46 -8.00 -8.91
N PRO A 18 -10.64 -7.07 -8.37
CA PRO A 18 -11.14 -5.76 -7.99
C PRO A 18 -11.66 -5.07 -9.25
N ALA A 19 -12.90 -4.57 -9.19
CA ALA A 19 -13.49 -3.81 -10.29
C ALA A 19 -12.52 -2.68 -10.66
N MET A 20 -11.92 -2.75 -11.85
CA MET A 20 -10.84 -1.90 -12.38
C MET A 20 -10.78 -0.48 -11.77
N SER A 21 -10.23 -0.38 -10.56
CA SER A 21 -10.30 0.83 -9.73
C SER A 21 -8.93 1.16 -9.21
N LYS A 22 -8.54 2.44 -9.35
CA LYS A 22 -7.28 2.99 -8.82
C LYS A 22 -7.23 3.07 -7.27
N LYS A 23 -8.19 2.45 -6.60
CA LYS A 23 -8.29 2.28 -5.15
C LYS A 23 -8.52 0.79 -4.89
N PRO A 24 -7.48 -0.04 -4.90
CA PRO A 24 -7.66 -1.43 -4.48
C PRO A 24 -7.96 -1.42 -2.97
N GLY A 25 -8.91 -2.26 -2.55
CA GLY A 25 -9.13 -2.52 -1.13
C GLY A 25 -8.00 -3.36 -0.53
N CYS A 26 -8.17 -3.79 0.72
CA CYS A 26 -7.27 -4.76 1.33
C CYS A 26 -7.20 -6.03 0.47
N PRO A 27 -6.00 -6.56 0.17
CA PRO A 27 -5.89 -7.81 -0.57
C PRO A 27 -6.33 -8.99 0.29
N ASP A 28 -6.80 -10.06 -0.36
CA ASP A 28 -7.17 -11.32 0.28
C ASP A 28 -5.93 -12.16 0.66
N GLY A 29 -4.80 -11.87 0.00
CA GLY A 29 -3.50 -12.47 0.28
C GLY A 29 -2.38 -11.74 -0.43
N PHE A 30 -1.15 -12.16 -0.18
CA PHE A 30 0.00 -11.67 -0.92
C PHE A 30 1.11 -12.73 -0.99
N VAL A 31 1.93 -12.65 -2.04
CA VAL A 31 3.13 -13.48 -2.18
C VAL A 31 4.36 -12.63 -1.88
N TRP A 32 5.16 -13.08 -0.92
CA TRP A 32 6.44 -12.48 -0.54
C TRP A 32 7.53 -13.55 -0.52
N ASN A 33 8.62 -13.35 -1.25
CA ASN A 33 9.71 -14.33 -1.39
C ASN A 33 9.21 -15.74 -1.76
N ASP A 34 8.38 -15.84 -2.81
CA ASP A 34 7.74 -17.08 -3.27
C ASP A 34 6.81 -17.75 -2.24
N THR A 35 6.63 -17.14 -1.07
CA THR A 35 5.79 -17.67 0.00
C THR A 35 4.43 -16.98 -0.02
N PRO A 36 3.32 -17.73 -0.18
CA PRO A 36 1.98 -17.16 -0.12
C PRO A 36 1.56 -16.92 1.34
N PHE A 37 0.98 -15.76 1.59
CA PHE A 37 0.37 -15.37 2.86
C PHE A 37 -1.08 -15.01 2.62
N ARG A 38 -1.99 -15.70 3.31
CA ARG A 38 -3.42 -15.41 3.24
C ARG A 38 -3.82 -14.45 4.35
N VAL A 39 -4.58 -13.41 4.00
CA VAL A 39 -5.09 -12.43 4.97
C VAL A 39 -6.30 -13.04 5.67
N ALA A 40 -6.21 -13.17 6.99
CA ALA A 40 -7.32 -13.62 7.83
C ALA A 40 -8.17 -12.44 8.33
N ARG A 41 -7.52 -11.32 8.67
CA ARG A 41 -8.21 -10.09 9.08
C ARG A 41 -7.44 -8.83 8.68
N LEU A 42 -8.19 -7.82 8.29
CA LEU A 42 -7.72 -6.44 8.28
C LEU A 42 -7.74 -5.90 9.71
N LEU A 43 -6.60 -5.40 10.19
CA LEU A 43 -6.47 -4.77 11.51
C LEU A 43 -6.65 -3.25 11.42
N GLU A 44 -6.07 -2.64 10.40
CA GLU A 44 -6.09 -1.19 10.22
C GLU A 44 -5.90 -0.86 8.73
N GLU A 45 -6.61 0.15 8.23
CA GLU A 45 -6.43 0.72 6.90
C GLU A 45 -6.26 2.23 7.05
N TRP A 46 -5.26 2.80 6.40
CA TRP A 46 -5.05 4.24 6.38
C TRP A 46 -4.43 4.69 5.06
N VAL A 47 -4.58 5.98 4.75
CA VAL A 47 -4.07 6.56 3.51
C VAL A 47 -3.08 7.66 3.84
N ASP A 48 -1.87 7.57 3.30
CA ASP A 48 -0.93 8.69 3.30
C ASP A 48 -1.10 9.48 2.00
N TYR A 49 -1.64 10.68 2.12
CA TYR A 49 -1.77 11.62 1.00
C TYR A 49 -0.46 12.38 0.71
N GLY A 50 0.62 12.04 1.40
CA GLY A 50 1.95 12.61 1.21
C GLY A 50 2.45 12.45 -0.23
N ARG A 51 2.81 13.57 -0.87
CA ARG A 51 3.49 13.57 -2.17
C ARG A 51 5.01 13.48 -1.94
N ARG A 52 5.70 12.58 -2.65
CA ARG A 52 7.17 12.43 -2.59
C ARG A 52 7.81 12.46 -3.99
N GLY A 53 9.12 12.68 -4.05
CA GLY A 53 9.91 12.69 -5.29
C GLY A 53 9.68 13.93 -6.17
N ARG A 54 9.74 13.76 -7.51
CA ARG A 54 9.59 14.85 -8.51
C ARG A 54 8.26 15.62 -8.36
N MET A 55 7.24 14.99 -7.77
CA MET A 55 5.91 15.55 -7.51
C MET A 55 5.82 16.43 -6.24
N ALA A 56 6.87 16.43 -5.40
CA ALA A 56 6.95 17.33 -4.25
C ALA A 56 7.33 18.76 -4.65
N GLN A 57 8.02 18.93 -5.79
CA GLN A 57 8.55 20.23 -6.26
C GLN A 57 7.65 20.92 -7.31
N ASN A 58 6.62 20.25 -7.80
CA ASN A 58 5.84 20.69 -8.95
C ASN A 58 4.43 21.17 -8.54
N MET A 59 4.33 22.09 -7.58
CA MET A 59 3.05 22.66 -7.13
C MET A 59 3.22 24.03 -6.43
N GLN A 60 2.38 25.01 -6.78
CA GLN A 60 2.25 26.25 -6.02
C GLN A 60 1.69 25.97 -4.60
N PRO A 61 2.21 26.62 -3.55
CA PRO A 61 1.91 26.31 -2.15
C PRO A 61 0.41 26.35 -1.77
N GLU A 62 -0.40 27.18 -2.43
CA GLU A 62 -1.84 27.29 -2.19
C GLU A 62 -2.65 26.03 -2.57
N HIS A 63 -2.14 25.20 -3.49
CA HIS A 63 -2.79 23.95 -3.89
C HIS A 63 -2.31 22.72 -3.10
N ALA A 64 -1.14 22.82 -2.44
CA ALA A 64 -0.54 21.74 -1.68
C ALA A 64 -1.34 21.43 -0.39
N ALA A 65 -1.80 22.46 0.32
CA ALA A 65 -2.57 22.28 1.56
C ALA A 65 -3.93 21.61 1.32
N ARG A 66 -4.61 21.94 0.21
CA ARG A 66 -5.88 21.30 -0.18
C ARG A 66 -5.67 19.87 -0.68
N ALA A 67 -4.59 19.61 -1.43
CA ALA A 67 -4.24 18.28 -1.91
C ALA A 67 -3.78 17.32 -0.79
N ALA A 68 -3.16 17.84 0.27
CA ALA A 68 -2.80 17.06 1.46
C ALA A 68 -4.04 16.61 2.25
N GLN A 69 -5.11 17.42 2.28
CA GLN A 69 -6.37 17.11 2.98
C GLN A 69 -7.34 16.24 2.16
N ARG A 70 -7.41 16.45 0.83
CA ARG A 70 -8.36 15.75 -0.05
C ARG A 70 -7.75 14.62 -0.88
N GLY A 71 -6.43 14.46 -0.84
CA GLY A 71 -5.69 13.66 -1.80
C GLY A 71 -5.62 14.33 -3.18
N SER A 72 -4.66 13.91 -3.99
CA SER A 72 -4.54 14.33 -5.38
C SER A 72 -4.77 13.17 -6.34
N TRP A 73 -5.27 13.49 -7.53
CA TRP A 73 -5.48 12.53 -8.59
C TRP A 73 -4.12 11.95 -9.04
N GLY A 74 -3.88 10.68 -8.75
CA GLY A 74 -2.67 9.93 -9.15
C GLY A 74 -1.55 9.81 -8.10
N VAL A 75 -1.70 10.31 -6.87
CA VAL A 75 -0.64 10.29 -5.84
C VAL A 75 -1.20 9.94 -4.45
N GLY A 76 -0.44 9.16 -3.67
CA GLY A 76 -0.81 8.68 -2.34
C GLY A 76 -0.61 7.18 -2.15
N ARG A 77 -0.37 6.75 -0.91
CA ARG A 77 -0.17 5.34 -0.55
C ARG A 77 -1.33 4.85 0.30
N PHE A 78 -1.88 3.71 -0.05
CA PHE A 78 -2.86 3.02 0.77
C PHE A 78 -2.11 2.01 1.62
N TYR A 79 -2.21 2.12 2.93
CA TYR A 79 -1.57 1.22 3.87
C TYR A 79 -2.62 0.31 4.50
N PHE A 80 -2.19 -0.92 4.76
CA PHE A 80 -3.01 -1.96 5.35
C PHE A 80 -2.16 -2.67 6.40
N ARG A 81 -2.65 -2.74 7.64
CA ARG A 81 -2.14 -3.68 8.63
C ARG A 81 -3.03 -4.90 8.62
N VAL A 82 -2.46 -6.05 8.32
CA VAL A 82 -3.19 -7.31 8.17
C VAL A 82 -2.62 -8.36 9.11
N GLN A 83 -3.47 -9.23 9.63
CA GLN A 83 -3.05 -10.48 10.25
C GLN A 83 -3.35 -11.62 9.28
N THR A 84 -2.37 -12.50 9.12
CA THR A 84 -2.44 -13.67 8.26
C THR A 84 -3.06 -14.86 8.97
N GLU A 85 -3.47 -15.88 8.22
CA GLU A 85 -4.00 -17.14 8.78
C GLU A 85 -3.01 -17.83 9.73
N ASN A 86 -1.71 -17.62 9.52
CA ASN A 86 -0.65 -18.18 10.37
C ASN A 86 -0.39 -17.31 11.62
N GLY A 87 -1.26 -16.35 11.93
CA GLY A 87 -1.18 -15.46 13.10
C GLY A 87 -0.18 -14.30 12.96
N ARG A 88 0.64 -14.28 11.91
CA ARG A 88 1.65 -13.23 11.69
C ARG A 88 1.00 -11.93 11.25
N THR A 89 1.49 -10.80 11.76
CA THR A 89 0.97 -9.47 11.45
C THR A 89 1.92 -8.70 10.55
N PHE A 90 1.40 -8.12 9.47
CA PHE A 90 2.18 -7.39 8.47
C PHE A 90 1.58 -6.04 8.15
N GLU A 91 2.43 -5.11 7.73
CA GLU A 91 2.01 -3.84 7.15
C GLU A 91 2.39 -3.77 5.68
N LEU A 92 1.38 -3.60 4.84
CA LEU A 92 1.44 -3.51 3.40
C LEU A 92 1.21 -2.06 2.97
N TYR A 93 1.71 -1.68 1.80
CA TYR A 93 1.17 -0.51 1.12
C TYR A 93 1.08 -0.67 -0.40
N TYR A 94 0.09 -0.03 -0.97
CA TYR A 94 -0.09 0.16 -2.41
C TYR A 94 0.33 1.58 -2.80
N ASP A 95 1.36 1.69 -3.63
CA ASP A 95 1.83 2.95 -4.19
C ASP A 95 1.21 3.16 -5.57
N ARG A 96 0.33 4.16 -5.68
CA ARG A 96 -0.38 4.50 -6.93
C ARG A 96 0.42 5.39 -7.88
N ALA A 97 1.62 5.83 -7.50
CA ALA A 97 2.39 6.74 -8.31
C ALA A 97 2.82 6.02 -9.60
N PRO A 98 2.52 6.58 -10.78
CA PRO A 98 2.97 5.98 -12.04
C PRO A 98 4.50 5.99 -12.06
N LYS A 99 5.10 4.82 -12.24
CA LYS A 99 6.56 4.70 -12.42
C LYS A 99 6.98 4.92 -13.87
N ASP A 100 6.15 4.52 -14.83
CA ASP A 100 6.37 4.66 -16.27
C ASP A 100 5.04 4.88 -17.03
N ALA A 101 5.11 5.31 -18.30
CA ALA A 101 3.94 5.57 -19.14
C ALA A 101 3.08 4.31 -19.44
N ASP A 102 3.69 3.13 -19.28
CA ASP A 102 3.06 1.82 -19.47
C ASP A 102 2.53 1.22 -18.14
N ASP A 103 3.03 1.72 -17.00
CA ASP A 103 2.70 1.23 -15.67
C ASP A 103 1.43 1.92 -15.14
N ARG A 104 0.27 1.44 -15.62
CA ARG A 104 -1.05 2.00 -15.26
C ARG A 104 -1.60 1.49 -13.93
N TYR A 105 -0.98 0.45 -13.36
CA TYR A 105 -1.44 -0.27 -12.18
C TYR A 105 -0.32 -0.18 -11.15
N GLY A 106 -0.51 0.56 -10.07
CA GLY A 106 0.53 0.84 -9.07
C GLY A 106 1.16 -0.42 -8.45
N SER A 107 2.17 -0.23 -7.61
CA SER A 107 2.94 -1.34 -7.05
C SER A 107 2.58 -1.62 -5.58
N TRP A 108 2.59 -2.89 -5.19
CA TRP A 108 2.42 -3.33 -3.81
C TRP A 108 3.76 -3.62 -3.13
N PHE A 109 3.84 -3.29 -1.84
CA PHE A 109 5.03 -3.46 -1.02
C PHE A 109 4.68 -3.94 0.38
N LEU A 110 5.58 -4.72 0.95
CA LEU A 110 5.58 -5.13 2.35
C LEU A 110 6.53 -4.23 3.14
N THR A 111 6.00 -3.43 4.06
CA THR A 111 6.79 -2.47 4.85
C THR A 111 7.54 -3.17 5.97
N ARG A 112 6.80 -3.91 6.80
CA ARG A 112 7.33 -4.54 8.01
C ARG A 112 6.41 -5.65 8.49
N GLU A 113 7.00 -6.54 9.26
CA GLU A 113 6.32 -7.52 10.08
C GLU A 113 6.29 -7.05 11.53
N LEU A 114 5.13 -7.20 12.18
CA LEU A 114 4.91 -6.97 13.61
C LEU A 114 4.99 -8.33 14.30
N LEU A 115 6.01 -8.50 15.13
CA LEU A 115 6.25 -9.70 15.93
C LEU A 115 5.56 -9.51 17.27
N ASP A 116 4.61 -10.38 17.57
CA ASP A 116 4.10 -10.57 18.93
C ASP A 116 5.19 -11.27 19.77
N GLU A 117 5.31 -10.90 21.05
CA GLU A 117 6.32 -11.46 21.97
C GLU A 117 5.96 -12.86 22.47
#